data_AF-A0A4S4BMZ4-F1
#
_entry.id   AF-A0A4S4BMZ4-F1
#
_cell.length_a   1.000
_cell.length_b   1.000
_cell.length_c   1.000
_cell.angle_alpha   90.00
_cell.angle_beta   90.00
_cell.angle_gamma   90.00
#
_symmetry.space_group_name_H-M   'P 1'
#
loop_
_entity.id
_entity.type
_entity.pdbx_description
1 polymer ?
#
loop_
_entity_poly.entity_id
_entity_poly.type
_entity_poly.pdbx_seq_one_letter_code
_entity_poly.pdbx_strand_id
1 'polypeptide(L)' 'MSRKGNCHDNAVIESFHSSLKSEGFNTLRRASISKVVQIVNQYMYYYNQIRNQAKLNYLSPIEFGEQVA' A
#
# COMPACT_ATOMS: atom_id res chain seq x y z
N MET A 1 -21.55 2.47 9.86
CA MET A 1 -21.06 1.10 9.62
C MET A 1 -21.39 0.27 10.86
N SER A 2 -22.41 -0.60 10.82
CA SER A 2 -22.99 -1.26 12.01
C SER A 2 -23.03 -2.79 11.90
N ARG A 3 -22.05 -3.38 11.20
CA ARG A 3 -21.86 -4.84 11.16
C ARG A 3 -20.57 -5.16 11.91
N LYS A 4 -20.57 -6.27 12.67
CA LYS A 4 -19.34 -6.80 13.29
C LYS A 4 -18.30 -7.04 12.19
N GLY A 5 -17.15 -6.39 12.29
CA GLY A 5 -16.07 -6.51 11.30
C GLY A 5 -15.52 -7.93 11.25
N ASN A 6 -15.25 -8.42 10.05
CA ASN A 6 -14.57 -9.69 9.82
C ASN A 6 -13.06 -9.45 9.61
N CYS A 7 -12.21 -10.44 9.87
CA CYS A 7 -10.77 -10.33 9.66
C CYS A 7 -10.42 -10.03 8.19
N HIS A 8 -11.23 -10.50 7.25
CA HIS A 8 -11.05 -10.24 5.83
C HIS A 8 -11.23 -8.76 5.45
N ASP A 9 -12.08 -8.02 6.17
CA ASP A 9 -12.27 -6.58 5.92
C ASP A 9 -10.99 -5.80 6.23
N ASN A 10 -10.20 -6.27 7.21
CA ASN A 10 -8.98 -5.60 7.67
C ASN A 10 -7.70 -6.14 7.02
N ALA A 11 -7.70 -7.40 6.58
CA ALA A 11 -6.50 -8.07 6.08
C ALA A 11 -5.79 -7.30 4.94
N VAL A 12 -6.56 -6.65 4.05
CA VAL A 12 -6.01 -5.88 2.92
C VAL A 12 -5.24 -4.66 3.41
N ILE A 13 -5.84 -3.86 4.30
CA ILE A 13 -5.20 -2.64 4.81
C ILE A 13 -4.03 -2.96 5.76
N GLU A 14 -4.13 -4.05 6.52
CA GLU A 14 -3.03 -4.54 7.35
C GLU A 14 -1.82 -4.97 6.52
N SER A 15 -2.06 -5.68 5.41
CA SER A 15 -1.00 -6.10 4.48
C SER A 15 -0.32 -4.89 3.83
N PHE A 16 -1.10 -3.87 3.45
CA PHE A 16 -0.57 -2.61 2.95
C PHE A 16 0.32 -1.91 3.98
N HIS A 17 -0.16 -1.75 5.22
CA HIS A 17 0.61 -1.10 6.28
C HIS A 17 1.88 -1.86 6.66
N SER A 18 1.85 -3.19 6.66
CA SER A 18 3.04 -4.03 6.87
C SER A 18 4.10 -3.75 5.80
N SER A 19 3.68 -3.75 4.53
CA SER A 19 4.53 -3.47 3.38
C SER A 19 5.13 -2.06 3.43
N LEU A 20 4.30 -1.04 3.68
CA LEU A 20 4.75 0.36 3.81
C LEU A 20 5.82 0.52 4.89
N LYS A 21 5.64 -0.11 6.06
CA LYS A 21 6.61 -0.02 7.16
C LYS A 21 7.91 -0.74 6.83
N SER A 22 7.82 -1.94 6.24
CA SER A 22 9.00 -2.75 5.89
C SER A 22 9.80 -2.21 4.70
N GLU A 23 9.13 -1.60 3.72
CA GLU A 23 9.77 -1.12 2.48
C GLU A 23 10.12 0.37 2.59
N GLY A 24 9.25 1.18 3.19
CA GLY A 24 9.41 2.64 3.25
C GLY A 24 10.13 3.18 4.49
N PHE A 25 10.09 2.46 5.62
CA PHE A 25 10.58 2.98 6.91
C PHE A 25 11.64 2.12 7.60
N ASN A 26 11.99 0.95 7.05
CA ASN A 26 12.88 -0.02 7.70
C ASN A 26 14.27 0.53 8.08
N THR A 27 14.76 1.54 7.35
CA THR A 27 16.06 2.19 7.62
C THR A 27 15.95 3.57 8.30
N LEU A 28 14.74 4.08 8.53
CA LEU A 28 14.51 5.42 9.09
C LEU A 28 14.31 5.37 10.60
N ARG A 29 15.37 5.66 11.37
CA ARG A 29 15.31 5.72 12.84
C ARG A 29 14.71 7.02 13.39
N ARG A 30 14.87 8.14 12.67
CA ARG A 30 14.30 9.46 13.00
C ARG A 30 13.99 10.21 11.71
N ALA A 31 12.76 10.72 11.59
CA ALA A 31 12.32 11.51 10.45
C ALA A 31 11.47 12.69 10.95
N SER A 32 11.56 13.84 10.27
CA SER A 32 10.61 14.93 10.47
C SER A 32 9.25 14.53 9.91
N ILE A 33 8.17 15.13 10.43
CA ILE A 33 6.80 14.89 9.93
C ILE A 33 6.72 15.14 8.43
N SER A 34 7.35 16.21 7.93
CA SER A 34 7.43 16.51 6.50
C SER A 34 8.07 15.37 5.69
N LYS A 35 9.17 14.78 6.20
CA LYS A 35 9.83 13.66 5.53
C LYS A 35 8.97 12.41 5.52
N VAL A 36 8.25 12.12 6.61
CA VAL A 36 7.30 11.01 6.69
C VAL A 36 6.20 11.18 5.64
N VAL A 37 5.59 12.36 5.56
CA VAL A 37 4.55 12.66 4.57
C VAL A 37 5.08 12.50 3.14
N GLN A 38 6.31 12.94 2.87
CA GLN A 38 6.94 12.76 1.55
C GLN A 38 7.15 11.28 1.20
N ILE A 39 7.61 10.47 2.15
CA ILE A 39 7.80 9.02 1.97
C ILE A 39 6.47 8.33 1.71
N VAL A 40 5.43 8.65 2.49
CA VAL A 40 4.10 8.05 2.32
C VAL A 40 3.53 8.40 0.95
N ASN A 41 3.60 9.66 0.51
CA ASN A 41 3.11 10.05 -0.83
C ASN A 41 3.86 9.33 -1.95
N GLN A 42 5.20 9.25 -1.85
CA GLN A 42 6.01 8.54 -2.83
C GLN A 42 5.69 7.04 -2.84
N TYR A 43 5.48 6.44 -1.66
CA TYR A 43 5.11 5.04 -1.56
C TYR A 43 3.70 4.77 -2.10
N MET A 44 2.74 5.67 -1.88
CA MET A 44 1.40 5.56 -2.47
C MET A 44 1.46 5.56 -4.00
N TYR A 45 2.27 6.46 -4.58
CA TYR A 45 2.50 6.49 -6.03
C TYR A 45 3.10 5.17 -6.54
N TYR A 46 4.19 4.71 -5.90
CA TYR A 46 4.84 3.44 -6.23
C TYR A 46 3.87 2.25 -6.12
N TYR A 47 3.13 2.16 -5.01
CA TYR A 47 2.22 1.05 -4.75
C TYR A 47 1.10 0.95 -5.79
N ASN A 48 0.53 2.09 -6.21
CA ASN A 48 -0.62 2.11 -7.11
C ASN A 48 -0.21 2.02 -8.59
N GLN A 49 0.90 2.66 -8.99
CA GLN A 49 1.25 2.79 -10.41
C GLN A 49 2.35 1.84 -10.87
N ILE A 50 3.28 1.47 -9.98
CA ILE A 50 4.54 0.79 -10.37
C ILE A 50 4.61 -0.64 -9.82
N ARG A 51 4.03 -0.89 -8.64
CA ARG A 51 4.19 -2.17 -7.94
C ARG A 51 3.46 -3.31 -8.66
N ASN A 52 4.23 -4.16 -9.32
CA ASN A 52 3.72 -5.40 -9.89
C ASN A 52 3.36 -6.39 -8.78
N GLN A 53 2.13 -6.93 -8.84
CA GLN A 53 1.68 -7.93 -7.88
C GLN A 53 1.37 -9.23 -8.59
N ALA A 54 1.98 -10.34 -8.15
CA ALA A 54 1.74 -11.66 -8.74
C ALA A 54 0.25 -12.05 -8.72
N LYS A 55 -0.50 -11.61 -7.69
CA LYS A 55 -1.95 -11.82 -7.58
C LYS A 55 -2.77 -11.06 -8.63
N LEU A 56 -2.19 -10.04 -9.25
CA LEU A 56 -2.82 -9.18 -10.28
C LEU A 56 -2.19 -9.46 -11.65
N ASN A 57 -1.76 -10.69 -11.92
CA ASN A 57 -1.10 -11.06 -13.17
C ASN A 57 0.15 -10.21 -13.48
N TYR A 58 0.90 -9.83 -12.44
CA TYR A 58 2.07 -8.95 -12.53
C TYR A 58 1.77 -7.51 -13.01
N LEU A 59 0.53 -7.07 -12.86
CA LEU A 59 0.11 -5.70 -13.13
C LEU A 59 0.18 -4.85 -11.86
N SER A 60 0.21 -3.53 -12.06
CA SER A 60 -0.01 -2.57 -10.97
C SER A 60 -1.51 -2.50 -10.64
N PRO A 61 -1.88 -2.03 -9.42
CA PRO A 61 -3.28 -1.88 -9.04
C PRO A 61 -4.12 -1.05 -10.00
N ILE A 62 -3.56 0.02 -10.58
CA ILE A 62 -4.27 0.85 -11.55
C ILE A 62 -4.43 0.09 -12.87
N GLU A 63 -3.36 -0.49 -13.40
CA GLU A 63 -3.39 -1.26 -14.66
C GLU A 63 -4.40 -2.41 -14.60
N PHE A 64 -4.45 -3.12 -13.46
CA PHE A 64 -5.45 -4.16 -13.23
C PHE A 64 -6.87 -3.57 -13.19
N GLY A 65 -7.06 -2.41 -12.56
CA GLY A 65 -8.33 -1.71 -12.53
C GLY A 65 -8.83 -1.31 -13.92
N GLU A 66 -7.92 -0.85 -14.80
CA GLU A 66 -8.24 -0.50 -16.19
C GLU A 66 -8.56 -1.72 -17.06
N GLN A 67 -7.95 -2.87 -16.81
CA GLN A 67 -8.25 -4.11 -17.56
C GLN A 67 -9.56 -4.79 -17.15
N VAL A 68 -10.00 -4.60 -15.91
CA VAL A 68 -11.23 -5.21 -15.37
C VAL A 68 -12.46 -4.33 -15.60
N ALA A 69 -12.26 -3.07 -16.00
CA ALA A 69 -13.32 -2.11 -16.32
C ALA A 69 -14.06 -2.41 -17.64
#